data_AF-Q7Z2I5-F1
#
_entry.id   AF-Q7Z2I5-F1
#
_cell.length_a   1.000
_cell.length_b   1.000
_cell.length_c   1.000
_cell.angle_alpha   90.00
_cell.angle_beta   90.00
_cell.angle_gamma   90.00
#
_symmetry.space_group_name_H-M   'P 1'
#
loop_
_entity.id
_entity.type
_entity.pdbx_description
1 polymer ?
#
loop_
_entity_poly.entity_id
_entity_poly.type
_entity_poly.pdbx_seq_one_letter_code
_entity_poly.pdbx_strand_id
1 'polypeptide(L)' 'LSCCGVQNYTNWSTSPYFLEHGIPPSCCMNETDCNPQDLHNLTVAATKVNQK' A
#
# COMPACT_ATOMS: atom_id res chain seq x y z
N LEU A 1 -5.89 12.26 -4.43
CA LEU A 1 -4.91 12.27 -3.31
C LEU A 1 -3.80 11.31 -3.68
N SER A 2 -2.59 11.78 -3.93
CA SER A 2 -1.43 10.91 -4.25
C SER A 2 -0.66 10.58 -2.97
N CYS A 3 -1.31 10.09 -1.93
CA CYS A 3 -0.65 9.79 -0.66
C CYS A 3 -1.11 8.42 -0.17
N CYS A 4 -0.18 7.65 0.37
CA CYS A 4 -0.49 6.36 0.96
C CYS A 4 -0.07 6.31 2.43
N GLY A 5 -1.06 6.14 3.30
CA GLY A 5 -0.85 6.18 4.74
C GLY A 5 -0.89 7.60 5.31
N VAL A 6 -0.62 7.70 6.61
CA VAL A 6 -0.68 8.97 7.35
C VAL A 6 0.60 9.78 7.10
N GLN A 7 1.76 9.13 7.20
CA GLN A 7 3.06 9.71 6.87
C GLN A 7 3.82 8.90 5.82
N ASN A 8 3.68 7.58 5.87
CA ASN A 8 4.30 6.66 4.92
C ASN A 8 3.39 5.47 4.71
N TYR A 9 3.51 4.83 3.54
CA TYR A 9 2.77 3.60 3.23
C TYR A 9 3.08 2.47 4.23
N THR A 10 4.25 2.50 4.87
CA THR A 10 4.62 1.56 5.95
C THR A 10 3.77 1.70 7.20
N ASN A 11 3.02 2.79 7.40
CA ASN A 11 2.07 2.88 8.52
C ASN A 11 1.03 1.76 8.46
N TRP A 12 0.68 1.29 7.27
CA TRP A 12 -0.24 0.17 7.13
C TRP A 12 0.27 -1.09 7.84
N SER A 13 1.58 -1.33 7.91
CA SER A 13 2.15 -2.48 8.63
C SER A 13 1.75 -2.58 10.11
N THR A 14 1.45 -1.44 10.72
CA THR A 14 1.01 -1.35 12.13
C THR A 14 -0.50 -1.44 12.28
N SER A 15 -1.25 -1.36 11.19
CA SER A 15 -2.71 -1.41 11.18
C SER A 15 -3.19 -2.85 11.14
N PRO A 16 -4.19 -3.23 11.95
CA PRO A 16 -4.80 -4.56 11.87
C PRO A 16 -5.44 -4.83 10.50
N TYR A 17 -5.86 -3.78 9.78
CA TYR A 17 -6.39 -3.91 8.42
C TYR A 17 -5.39 -4.55 7.44
N PHE A 18 -4.10 -4.25 7.60
CA PHE A 18 -3.06 -4.76 6.71
C PHE A 18 -2.87 -6.27 6.82
N LEU A 19 -3.22 -6.88 7.95
CA LEU A 19 -3.10 -8.34 8.13
C LEU A 19 -4.12 -9.11 7.29
N GLU A 20 -5.30 -8.54 7.05
CA GLU A 20 -6.36 -9.18 6.25
C GLU A 20 -6.39 -8.72 4.80
N HIS A 21 -6.06 -7.44 4.55
CA HIS A 21 -6.25 -6.81 3.24
C HIS A 21 -4.98 -6.18 2.65
N GLY A 22 -3.90 -6.06 3.42
CA GLY A 22 -2.71 -5.33 3.00
C GLY A 22 -2.93 -3.83 2.91
N ILE A 23 -2.14 -3.17 2.06
CA ILE A 23 -2.33 -1.75 1.74
C ILE A 23 -3.55 -1.58 0.84
N PRO A 24 -4.44 -0.61 1.09
CA PRO A 24 -5.60 -0.40 0.25
C PRO A 24 -5.22 0.03 -1.18
N PRO A 25 -5.92 -0.49 -2.21
CA PRO A 25 -5.60 -0.20 -3.60
C PRO A 25 -5.81 1.28 -4.00
N SER A 26 -6.53 2.06 -3.18
CA SER A 26 -6.58 3.52 -3.32
C SER A 26 -5.20 4.19 -3.27
N CYS A 27 -4.21 3.52 -2.69
CA CYS A 27 -2.83 3.99 -2.62
C CYS A 27 -2.02 3.75 -3.90
N CYS A 28 -2.49 2.91 -4.82
CA CYS A 28 -1.71 2.46 -5.97
C CYS A 28 -1.34 3.64 -6.89
N MET A 29 -0.10 3.62 -7.38
CA MET A 29 0.31 4.50 -8.47
C MET A 29 -0.33 4.08 -9.79
N ASN A 30 -0.40 2.76 -10.04
CA ASN A 30 -1.00 2.17 -11.22
C ASN A 30 -2.00 1.11 -10.80
N GLU A 31 -3.28 1.30 -11.12
CA GLU A 31 -4.33 0.31 -10.76
C GLU A 31 -4.13 -1.04 -11.45
N THR A 32 -3.49 -1.06 -12.62
CA THR A 32 -3.22 -2.28 -13.40
C THR A 32 -2.09 -3.14 -12.84
N ASP A 33 -1.23 -2.60 -12.00
CA ASP A 33 0.01 -3.24 -11.54
C ASP A 33 0.08 -3.29 -10.01
N CYS A 34 -1.09 -3.38 -9.37
CA CYS A 34 -1.24 -3.26 -7.93
C CYS A 34 -2.06 -4.40 -7.37
N ASN A 35 -1.44 -5.58 -7.34
CA ASN A 35 -2.13 -6.77 -6.89
C ASN A 35 -2.21 -6.79 -5.36
N PRO A 36 -3.31 -7.32 -4.77
CA PRO A 36 -3.45 -7.43 -3.31
C PRO A 36 -2.28 -8.16 -2.64
N GLN A 37 -1.71 -9.14 -3.35
CA GLN A 37 -0.57 -9.93 -2.90
C GLN A 37 0.73 -9.09 -2.80
N ASP A 38 0.90 -8.13 -3.70
CA ASP A 38 2.00 -7.16 -3.68
C ASP A 38 1.77 -6.12 -2.58
N LEU A 39 0.51 -5.71 -2.38
CA LEU A 39 0.10 -4.79 -1.32
C LEU A 39 0.24 -5.39 0.08
N HIS A 40 0.25 -6.71 0.20
CA HIS A 40 0.61 -7.44 1.43
C HIS A 40 2.12 -7.44 1.72
N ASN A 41 2.94 -7.09 0.73
CA ASN A 41 4.40 -7.07 0.85
C ASN A 41 4.88 -5.62 0.83
N LEU A 42 5.20 -5.05 1.99
CA LEU A 42 5.67 -3.65 2.09
C LEU A 42 6.82 -3.36 1.13
N THR A 43 7.77 -4.28 0.98
CA THR A 43 8.92 -4.13 0.08
C THR A 43 8.49 -3.99 -1.38
N VAL A 44 7.51 -4.78 -1.83
CA VAL A 44 6.99 -4.72 -3.20
C VAL A 44 6.07 -3.52 -3.34
N ALA A 45 5.16 -3.32 -2.39
CA ALA A 45 4.23 -2.20 -2.33
C ALA A 45 4.95 -0.85 -2.40
N ALA A 46 6.18 -0.72 -1.86
CA ALA A 46 7.03 0.46 -2.00
C ALA A 46 7.16 0.96 -3.45
N THR A 47 7.19 0.02 -4.41
CA THR A 47 7.30 0.29 -5.84
C THR A 47 5.94 0.43 -6.55
N LYS A 48 4.84 0.04 -5.89
CA LYS A 48 3.48 0.03 -6.45
C LYS A 48 2.60 1.16 -5.94
N VAL A 49 2.88 1.72 -4.75
CA VAL A 49 2.05 2.72 -4.07
C VAL A 49 2.69 4.10 -4.04
N ASN A 50 1.87 5.14 -3.92
CA ASN A 50 2.33 6.52 -3.84
C ASN A 50 3.12 6.78 -2.54
N GLN A 51 4.40 7.15 -2.66
CA GLN A 51 5.37 7.38 -1.56
C GLN A 51 5.40 8.84 -1.04
N LYS A 52 4.37 9.64 -1.32
CA LYS A 52 4.44 11.11 -1.21
C LYS A 52 4.69 11.62 0.21
#